data_AF-A0A1H9RRM4-F1
#
_entry.id   AF-A0A1H9RRM4-F1
#
_cell.length_a   1.000
_cell.length_b   1.000
_cell.length_c   1.000
_cell.angle_alpha   90.00
_cell.angle_beta   90.00
_cell.angle_gamma   90.00
#
_symmetry.space_group_name_H-M   'P 1'
#
loop_
_entity.id
_entity.type
_entity.pdbx_description
1 polymer ?
#
loop_
_entity_poly.entity_id
_entity_poly.type
_entity_poly.pdbx_seq_one_letter_code
_entity_poly.pdbx_strand_id
1 'polypeptide(L)' 'MMTAVAEDGRTLDLSADEPLEDCLTWDQLVGSVTISLCTWFTTGLDLRLLGRNGLPVWCAQHRAAGTEDPCGRLRVVVNQ' A
#
# COMPACT_ATOMS: atom_id res chain seq x y z
N MET A 1 7.57 1.41 9.60
CA MET A 1 6.93 2.65 9.12
C MET A 1 7.60 3.03 7.80
N MET A 2 6.82 3.38 6.79
CA MET A 2 7.31 3.87 5.50
C MET A 2 6.62 5.21 5.21
N THR A 3 7.29 6.09 4.47
CA THR A 3 6.70 7.33 4.01
C THR A 3 6.82 7.38 2.49
N ALA A 4 5.71 7.63 1.80
CA ALA A 4 5.68 7.87 0.36
C ALA A 4 5.43 9.35 0.09
N VAL A 5 6.10 9.91 -0.92
CA VAL A 5 5.96 11.31 -1.31
C VAL A 5 5.36 11.36 -2.70
N ALA A 6 4.25 12.08 -2.84
CA ALA A 6 3.58 12.32 -4.11
C ALA A 6 4.26 13.46 -4.87
N GLU A 7 4.12 13.49 -6.19
CA GLU A 7 4.69 14.55 -7.04
C GLU A 7 4.11 15.95 -6.73
N ASP A 8 2.91 16.02 -6.15
CA ASP A 8 2.28 17.27 -5.72
C ASP A 8 2.68 17.70 -4.29
N GLY A 9 3.68 17.04 -3.71
CA GLY A 9 4.24 17.38 -2.40
C GLY A 9 3.52 16.77 -1.21
N ARG A 10 2.39 16.08 -1.41
CA ARG A 10 1.70 15.36 -0.33
C ARG A 10 2.54 14.19 0.16
N THR A 11 2.46 13.91 1.45
CA THR A 11 3.14 12.75 2.06
C THR A 11 2.13 11.76 2.61
N LEU A 12 2.43 10.48 2.42
CA LEU A 12 1.63 9.36 2.91
C LEU A 12 2.48 8.58 3.91
N ASP A 13 2.07 8.60 5.18
CA ASP A 13 2.68 7.72 6.18
C ASP A 13 1.95 6.37 6.19
N LEU A 14 2.75 5.32 6.05
CA LEU A 14 2.32 3.94 5.94
C LEU A 14 2.84 3.16 7.14
N SER A 15 1.93 2.49 7.83
CA SER A 15 2.23 1.62 8.96
C SER A 15 1.41 0.35 8.86
N ALA A 16 1.96 -0.77 9.35
CA ALA A 16 1.19 -2.01 9.41
C ALA A 16 0.04 -1.81 10.42
N ASP A 17 -1.19 -2.11 9.99
CA ASP A 17 -2.36 -2.03 10.88
C ASP A 17 -2.39 -3.23 11.84
N GLU A 18 -1.97 -4.39 11.32
CA GLU A 18 -1.80 -5.67 12.01
C GLU A 18 -0.47 -6.31 11.58
N PRO A 19 0.02 -7.36 12.28
CA PRO A 19 1.17 -8.12 11.82
C PRO A 19 0.96 -8.58 10.37
N LEU A 20 1.91 -8.25 9.50
CA LEU A 20 1.90 -8.73 8.12
C LEU A 20 2.18 -10.23 8.11
N GLU A 21 1.63 -10.94 7.14
CA GLU A 21 1.91 -12.36 7.00
C GLU A 21 3.39 -12.62 6.74
N ASP A 22 3.90 -13.73 7.29
CA ASP A 22 5.31 -14.14 7.15
C ASP A 22 5.75 -14.37 5.70
N CYS A 23 4.79 -14.54 4.78
CA CYS A 23 5.07 -14.70 3.36
C CYS A 23 5.59 -13.41 2.69
N LEU A 24 5.55 -12.28 3.40
CA LEU A 24 5.81 -10.96 2.84
C LEU A 24 7.17 -10.42 3.29
N THR A 25 8.13 -10.41 2.37
CA THR A 25 9.44 -9.78 2.62
C THR A 25 9.35 -8.27 2.50
N TRP A 26 10.32 -7.54 3.08
CA TRP A 26 10.37 -6.09 2.97
C TRP A 26 10.41 -5.58 1.53
N ASP A 27 11.17 -6.25 0.65
CA ASP A 27 11.25 -5.91 -0.78
C ASP A 27 9.88 -6.07 -1.47
N GLN A 28 9.19 -7.17 -1.19
CA GLN A 28 7.84 -7.43 -1.70
C GLN A 28 6.83 -6.40 -1.19
N LEU A 29 6.98 -5.97 0.07
CA LEU A 29 6.17 -4.89 0.66
C LEU A 29 6.35 -3.59 -0.11
N VAL A 30 7.60 -3.14 -0.25
CA VAL A 30 7.93 -1.88 -0.95
C VAL A 30 7.44 -1.93 -2.39
N GLY A 31 7.64 -3.04 -3.10
CA GLY A 31 7.15 -3.24 -4.46
C GLY A 31 5.62 -3.18 -4.55
N SER A 32 4.91 -3.88 -3.67
CA SER A 32 3.44 -3.85 -3.63
C SER A 32 2.90 -2.46 -3.34
N VAL A 33 3.51 -1.75 -2.38
CA VAL A 33 3.14 -0.38 -2.02
C VAL A 33 3.36 0.56 -3.20
N THR A 34 4.53 0.50 -3.82
CA THR A 34 4.90 1.38 -4.93
C THR A 34 3.94 1.21 -6.09
N ILE A 35 3.70 -0.02 -6.54
CA ILE A 35 2.78 -0.31 -7.65
C ILE A 35 1.38 0.22 -7.32
N SER A 36 0.87 -0.07 -6.12
CA SER A 36 -0.48 0.33 -5.75
C SER A 36 -0.61 1.86 -5.69
N LEU A 37 0.32 2.55 -5.02
CA LEU A 37 0.29 4.01 -4.96
C LEU A 37 0.42 4.63 -6.35
N CYS A 38 1.33 4.15 -7.20
CA CYS A 38 1.46 4.60 -8.58
C CYS A 38 0.15 4.41 -9.35
N THR A 39 -0.53 3.28 -9.21
CA THR A 39 -1.84 3.06 -9.82
C THR A 39 -2.88 4.04 -9.29
N TRP A 40 -2.95 4.27 -7.98
CA TRP A 40 -3.87 5.24 -7.37
C TRP A 40 -3.65 6.66 -7.91
N PHE A 41 -2.39 7.10 -7.98
CA PHE A 41 -2.04 8.42 -8.51
C PHE A 41 -2.35 8.55 -10.00
N THR A 42 -1.95 7.58 -10.81
CA THR A 42 -2.15 7.63 -12.27
C THR A 42 -3.62 7.53 -12.67
N THR A 43 -4.45 6.84 -11.88
CA THR A 43 -5.90 6.73 -12.12
C THR A 43 -6.70 7.87 -11.49
N GLY A 44 -6.07 8.78 -10.73
CA GLY A 44 -6.74 9.89 -10.07
C GLY A 44 -7.72 9.47 -8.97
N LEU A 45 -7.49 8.30 -8.35
CA LEU A 45 -8.35 7.79 -7.29
C LEU A 45 -8.19 8.62 -6.00
N ASP A 46 -9.29 8.77 -5.25
CA ASP A 46 -9.32 9.59 -4.05
C ASP A 46 -8.45 8.97 -2.93
N LEU A 47 -7.37 9.67 -2.55
CA LEU A 47 -6.48 9.27 -1.45
C LEU A 47 -7.20 9.23 -0.09
N ARG A 48 -8.33 9.91 0.08
CA ARG A 48 -9.15 9.80 1.29
C ARG A 48 -9.75 8.40 1.42
N LEU A 49 -10.11 7.77 0.30
CA LEU A 49 -10.57 6.37 0.30
C LEU A 49 -9.43 5.43 0.68
N LEU A 50 -8.20 5.74 0.25
CA LEU A 50 -7.02 4.99 0.65
C LEU A 50 -6.73 5.14 2.14
N GLY A 51 -6.84 6.36 2.69
CA GLY A 51 -6.71 6.59 4.13
C GLY A 51 -7.76 5.85 4.97
N ARG A 52 -9.01 5.80 4.48
CA ARG A 52 -10.10 5.13 5.18
C ARG A 52 -10.03 3.61 5.14
N ASN A 53 -9.66 3.04 4.00
CA ASN A 53 -9.66 1.59 3.81
C ASN A 53 -8.30 0.96 4.07
N GLY A 54 -7.22 1.74 4.13
CA GLY A 54 -5.86 1.21 4.13
C GLY A 54 -5.44 0.66 2.76
N LEU A 55 -4.15 0.39 2.63
CA LEU A 55 -3.53 -0.12 1.42
C LEU A 55 -3.28 -1.63 1.57
N PRO A 56 -3.98 -2.49 0.81
CA PRO A 56 -3.71 -3.92 0.82
C PRO A 56 -2.35 -4.22 0.16
N VAL A 57 -1.64 -5.22 0.68
CA VAL A 57 -0.33 -5.64 0.17
C VAL A 57 -0.32 -7.13 -0.11
N TRP A 58 0.28 -7.51 -1.24
CA TRP A 58 0.40 -8.90 -1.67
C TRP A 58 1.86 -9.21 -2.01
N CYS A 59 2.32 -10.39 -1.59
CA CYS A 59 3.54 -10.97 -2.14
C CYS A 59 3.32 -11.41 -3.60
N ALA A 60 4.41 -11.63 -4.34
CA ALA A 60 4.39 -11.95 -5.76
C ALA A 60 3.58 -13.21 -6.06
N GLN A 61 3.65 -14.22 -5.18
CA GLN A 61 2.90 -15.46 -5.34
C GLN A 61 1.39 -15.22 -5.29
N HIS A 62 0.91 -14.52 -4.26
CA HIS A 62 -0.50 -14.20 -4.10
C HIS A 62 -1.00 -13.27 -5.21
N ARG A 63 -0.19 -12.29 -5.62
CA ARG A 63 -0.51 -11.43 -6.77
C ARG A 63 -0.64 -12.23 -8.07
N ALA A 64 0.26 -13.17 -8.33
CA ALA A 64 0.21 -14.02 -9.52
C ALA A 64 -0.99 -14.99 -9.50
N ALA A 65 -1.43 -15.42 -8.31
CA ALA A 65 -2.61 -16.24 -8.13
C ALA A 65 -3.93 -15.47 -8.25
N GLY A 66 -3.90 -14.13 -8.22
CA GLY A 66 -5.10 -13.29 -8.27
C GLY A 66 -5.98 -13.42 -7.04
N THR A 67 -5.40 -13.69 -5.87
CA THR A 67 -6.17 -13.83 -4.62
C THR A 67 -6.82 -12.51 -4.23
N GLU A 68 -8.06 -12.58 -3.74
CA GLU A 68 -8.77 -11.44 -3.16
C GLU A 68 -8.27 -11.12 -1.74
N ASP A 69 -7.66 -12.11 -1.06
CA ASP A 69 -7.16 -11.99 0.30
C ASP A 69 -5.73 -11.44 0.32
N PRO A 70 -5.47 -10.25 0.88
CA PRO A 70 -4.14 -9.67 0.94
C PRO A 70 -3.32 -10.26 2.06
N CYS A 71 -2.00 -10.35 1.86
CA CYS A 71 -1.03 -10.77 2.88
C CYS A 71 -0.89 -9.78 4.06
N GLY A 72 -1.66 -8.69 4.01
CA GLY A 72 -1.70 -7.68 5.04
C GLY A 72 -2.27 -6.37 4.51
N ARG A 73 -2.46 -5.44 5.43
CA ARG A 73 -2.97 -4.11 5.13
C ARG A 73 -2.16 -3.06 5.87
N LEU A 74 -1.78 -2.02 5.13
CA LEU A 74 -1.13 -0.85 5.70
C LEU A 74 -2.17 0.22 6.00
N ARG A 75 -2.16 0.74 7.22
CA ARG A 75 -2.80 2.01 7.54
C ARG A 75 -2.11 3.13 6.77
N VAL A 76 -2.90 4.01 6.17
CA VAL A 76 -2.42 5.17 5.40
C VAL A 76 -2.88 6.45 6.08
N VAL A 77 -1.94 7.33 6.40
CA VAL A 77 -2.22 8.69 6.88
C VAL A 77 -1.78 9.67 5.80
N VAL A 78 -2.70 10.49 5.33
CA VAL A 78 -2.43 11.52 4.31
C VAL A 78 -2.13 12.82 5.01
N ASN A 79 -0.89 13.32 4.86
CA ASN A 79 -0.51 14.63 5.35
C ASN A 79 -0.42 15.61 4.18
N GLN A 80 -0.89 16.84 4.42
CA GLN A 80 -0.86 17.96 3.49
C GLN A 80 0.12 19.01 3.97
#